data_AF-K9SA88-F1
#
_entry.id   AF-K9SA88-F1
#
_cell.length_a   1.000
_cell.length_b   1.000
_cell.length_c   1.000
_cell.angle_alpha   90.00
_cell.angle_beta   90.00
_cell.angle_gamma   90.00
#
_symmetry.space_group_name_H-M   'P 1'
#
loop_
_entity.id
_entity.type
_entity.pdbx_description
1 polymer ?
#
loop_
_entity_poly.entity_id
_entity_poly.type
_entity_poly.pdbx_seq_one_letter_code
_entity_poly.pdbx_strand_id
1 'polypeptide(L)'
;MATSSLSLNLGIDFGTQYTKVCVRDTDHDESWVVIPGNPATRIEGGLITSQVGIHSDGRLIAGLTQPEWRHYLTTHPDLFIVDFIKMRLARLDPGREASNWYTSKLPTVQGVNLSNPESYENLCAFFLYRVIRRSKDWIYRYNADLLKGVEVDWSAIVGVPVEYCDSPALARFHRVLCLAWHLSVYNVGQVTLSTVDKYLRKLRSSLDISEMPCFTVPEMAAAVYSYTFSRQAKRGTYVFFDIGGGTMEGAAFRFHRNNIDETPQIDFLSGLVEPVGVNALAKRIAHSSLDLERKIEFSIINNSSAWVAKIDELSKLYKKRLKISESGDVIANKHGIPVRVIQNDLRPDNFNMYATQILILAQSLIHRQVAAVLGDCRRKLPMHEIQNISVFLGGGGMVSNYYIDTIESTYDAFHLGSTGMPRYKMRNIPVPGDFSMSGLEEDDFHRFSIAYGLSIPDYDAPEFKLPTQMPHTPPPAKGPRWIPESSEDDG
;
A
#
# COMPACT_ATOMS: atom_id res chain seq x y z
N MET A 1 -45.43 7.70 -6.31
CA MET A 1 -44.75 6.44 -6.63
C MET A 1 -43.44 6.48 -5.89
N ALA A 2 -43.11 5.47 -5.08
CA ALA A 2 -41.81 5.43 -4.41
C ALA A 2 -40.73 5.35 -5.49
N THR A 3 -39.83 6.31 -5.54
CA THR A 3 -38.59 6.21 -6.33
C THR A 3 -37.79 5.07 -5.73
N SER A 4 -37.44 4.07 -6.55
CA SER A 4 -36.52 3.01 -6.14
C SER A 4 -35.15 3.65 -5.83
N SER A 5 -34.58 3.32 -4.68
CA SER A 5 -33.21 3.71 -4.32
C SER A 5 -32.23 2.62 -4.72
N LEU A 6 -31.00 3.01 -5.06
CA LEU A 6 -29.87 2.12 -5.30
C LEU A 6 -28.70 2.55 -4.43
N SER A 7 -28.13 1.65 -3.64
CA SER A 7 -26.98 1.97 -2.79
C SER A 7 -25.66 1.58 -3.47
N LEU A 8 -24.82 2.58 -3.74
CA LEU A 8 -23.49 2.41 -4.36
C LEU A 8 -22.36 2.84 -3.41
N ASN A 9 -21.45 1.91 -3.12
CA ASN A 9 -20.29 2.18 -2.27
C ASN A 9 -19.00 2.26 -3.08
N LEU A 10 -18.27 3.37 -2.98
CA LEU A 10 -16.96 3.56 -3.62
C LEU A 10 -15.82 3.03 -2.73
N GLY A 11 -15.14 1.98 -3.18
CA GLY A 11 -13.88 1.53 -2.61
C GLY A 11 -12.70 2.26 -3.24
N ILE A 12 -12.07 3.17 -2.50
CA ILE A 12 -10.97 4.01 -3.00
C ILE A 12 -9.64 3.56 -2.38
N ASP A 13 -8.87 2.79 -3.15
CA ASP A 13 -7.46 2.51 -2.86
C ASP A 13 -6.67 3.80 -3.14
N PHE A 14 -6.48 4.63 -2.11
CA PHE A 14 -5.69 5.86 -2.18
C PHE A 14 -4.18 5.54 -2.21
N GLY A 15 -3.74 4.87 -3.27
CA GLY A 15 -2.38 4.34 -3.38
C GLY A 15 -1.31 5.42 -3.52
N THR A 16 -0.03 5.04 -3.32
CA THR A 16 1.10 5.99 -3.28
C THR A 16 1.45 6.59 -4.64
N GLN A 17 1.38 5.81 -5.72
CA GLN A 17 1.61 6.26 -7.10
C GLN A 17 0.30 6.32 -7.90
N TYR A 18 -0.56 5.30 -7.72
CA TYR A 18 -1.83 5.17 -8.42
C TYR A 18 -2.98 4.92 -7.45
N THR A 19 -3.99 5.79 -7.51
CA THR A 19 -5.29 5.61 -6.89
C THR A 19 -6.18 4.79 -7.81
N LYS A 20 -6.90 3.83 -7.24
CA LYS A 20 -7.82 2.94 -7.96
C LYS A 20 -9.16 2.93 -7.26
N VAL A 21 -10.21 2.77 -8.05
CA VAL A 21 -11.58 2.81 -7.53
C VAL A 21 -12.34 1.60 -8.05
N CYS A 22 -12.98 0.88 -7.12
CA CYS A 22 -14.06 -0.02 -7.44
C CYS A 22 -15.34 0.54 -6.84
N VAL A 23 -16.48 0.15 -7.41
CA VAL A 23 -17.80 0.45 -6.84
C VAL A 23 -18.52 -0.86 -6.59
N ARG A 24 -19.29 -0.93 -5.52
CA ARG A 24 -20.21 -2.03 -5.24
C ARG A 24 -21.64 -1.54 -5.29
N ASP A 25 -22.48 -2.31 -5.96
CA ASP A 25 -23.92 -2.31 -5.77
C ASP A 25 -24.22 -3.18 -4.56
N THR A 26 -24.61 -2.56 -3.44
CA THR A 26 -24.84 -3.26 -2.18
C THR A 26 -26.17 -4.01 -2.16
N ASP A 27 -27.08 -3.71 -3.09
CA ASP A 27 -28.38 -4.38 -3.18
C ASP A 27 -28.28 -5.71 -3.94
N HIS A 28 -27.32 -5.81 -4.87
CA HIS A 28 -27.08 -7.01 -5.69
C HIS A 28 -25.77 -7.74 -5.37
N ASP A 29 -24.98 -7.22 -4.42
CA ASP A 29 -23.70 -7.79 -4.02
C ASP A 29 -22.65 -7.88 -5.14
N GLU A 30 -22.69 -6.98 -6.13
CA GLU A 30 -21.77 -6.97 -7.28
C GLU A 30 -20.81 -5.79 -7.22
N SER A 31 -19.52 -6.05 -7.43
CA SER A 31 -18.47 -5.03 -7.48
C SER A 31 -17.83 -4.92 -8.86
N TRP A 32 -17.46 -3.71 -9.30
CA TRP A 32 -16.73 -3.54 -10.55
C TRP A 32 -15.70 -2.40 -10.53
N VAL A 33 -14.71 -2.50 -11.41
CA VAL A 33 -13.67 -1.47 -11.58
C VAL A 33 -14.25 -0.21 -12.20
N VAL A 34 -13.87 0.95 -11.67
CA VAL A 34 -14.16 2.26 -12.29
C VAL A 34 -12.99 2.67 -13.18
N ILE A 35 -13.27 3.00 -14.44
CA ILE A 35 -12.25 3.35 -15.46
C ILE A 35 -12.43 4.82 -15.91
N PRO A 36 -12.12 5.82 -15.06
CA PRO A 36 -12.47 7.22 -15.32
C PRO A 36 -11.76 7.84 -16.54
N GLY A 37 -10.78 7.15 -17.12
CA GLY A 37 -10.12 7.53 -18.37
C GLY A 37 -10.89 7.10 -19.63
N ASN A 38 -10.19 7.07 -20.76
CA ASN A 38 -10.76 6.54 -22.00
C ASN A 38 -10.77 5.00 -21.92
N PRO A 39 -11.92 4.32 -22.14
CA PRO A 39 -12.00 2.86 -22.13
C PRO A 39 -11.00 2.15 -23.07
N ALA A 40 -10.52 2.82 -24.12
CA ALA A 40 -9.50 2.28 -25.01
C ALA A 40 -8.10 2.14 -24.38
N THR A 41 -7.86 2.73 -23.21
CA THR A 41 -6.53 2.82 -22.59
C THR A 41 -6.14 1.62 -21.72
N ARG A 42 -6.77 0.45 -21.92
CA ARG A 42 -6.54 -0.77 -21.13
C ARG A 42 -6.48 -0.45 -19.63
N ILE A 43 -5.53 -1.02 -18.89
CA ILE A 43 -5.42 -0.83 -17.46
C ILE A 43 -5.11 0.61 -17.07
N GLU A 44 -4.36 1.35 -17.90
CA GLU A 44 -3.95 2.71 -17.60
C GLU A 44 -5.14 3.68 -17.43
N GLY A 45 -6.28 3.37 -18.03
CA GLY A 45 -7.54 4.10 -17.86
C GLY A 45 -8.17 3.96 -16.47
N GLY A 46 -7.85 2.89 -15.73
CA GLY A 46 -8.26 2.65 -14.35
C GLY A 46 -7.26 3.14 -13.30
N LEU A 47 -6.08 3.62 -13.71
CA LEU A 47 -5.00 4.07 -12.82
C LEU A 47 -4.96 5.60 -12.73
N ILE A 48 -5.55 6.18 -11.69
CA ILE A 48 -5.49 7.63 -11.41
C ILE A 48 -4.15 7.96 -10.77
N THR A 49 -3.39 8.95 -11.26
CA THR A 49 -2.12 9.35 -10.64
C THR A 49 -2.36 9.99 -9.27
N SER A 50 -1.71 9.47 -8.23
CA SER A 50 -1.78 10.02 -6.87
C SER A 50 -0.87 11.24 -6.71
N GLN A 51 -1.14 12.26 -7.52
CA GLN A 51 -0.36 13.49 -7.61
C GLN A 51 -1.29 14.70 -7.68
N VAL A 52 -0.83 15.83 -7.13
CA VAL A 52 -1.48 17.13 -7.30
C VAL A 52 -0.53 18.09 -7.97
N GLY A 53 -0.97 18.67 -9.08
CA GLY A 53 -0.25 19.69 -9.83
C GLY A 53 -0.73 21.07 -9.43
N ILE A 54 0.21 21.99 -9.26
CA ILE A 54 -0.06 23.38 -8.90
C ILE A 54 0.56 24.28 -9.96
N HIS A 55 -0.28 25.03 -10.66
CA HIS A 55 0.17 26.03 -11.62
C HIS A 55 0.81 27.22 -10.90
N SER A 56 1.57 28.02 -11.65
CA SER A 56 2.16 29.27 -11.15
C SER A 56 1.10 30.25 -10.63
N ASP A 57 -0.10 30.27 -11.22
CA ASP A 57 -1.26 31.06 -10.79
C ASP A 57 -2.04 30.42 -9.61
N GLY A 58 -1.57 29.29 -9.08
CA GLY A 58 -2.17 28.58 -7.97
C GLY A 58 -3.32 27.65 -8.34
N ARG A 59 -3.74 27.55 -9.61
CA ARG A 59 -4.74 26.56 -10.02
C ARG A 59 -4.27 25.14 -9.70
N LEU A 60 -5.21 24.32 -9.23
CA LEU A 60 -4.94 22.93 -8.89
C LEU A 60 -5.43 21.97 -9.98
N ILE A 61 -4.64 20.93 -10.24
CA ILE A 61 -5.04 19.80 -11.08
C ILE A 61 -4.73 18.47 -10.40
N ALA A 62 -5.69 17.55 -10.44
CA ALA A 62 -5.62 16.24 -9.81
C ALA A 62 -6.68 15.31 -10.41
N GLY A 63 -6.62 14.03 -10.04
CA GLY A 63 -7.59 13.02 -10.46
C GLY A 63 -7.46 12.65 -11.94
N LEU A 64 -6.29 12.83 -12.56
CA LEU A 64 -6.07 12.39 -13.94
C LEU A 64 -5.62 10.93 -13.96
N THR A 65 -6.06 10.19 -14.97
CA THR A 65 -5.49 8.88 -15.26
C THR A 65 -4.04 8.99 -15.72
N GLN A 66 -3.30 7.89 -15.68
CA GLN A 66 -1.89 7.89 -16.09
C GLN A 66 -1.68 8.45 -17.52
N PRO A 67 -2.48 8.12 -18.55
CA PRO A 67 -2.31 8.69 -19.89
C PRO A 67 -2.62 10.19 -19.93
N GLU A 68 -3.69 10.62 -19.26
CA GLU A 68 -4.09 12.03 -19.21
C GLU A 68 -3.05 12.89 -18.48
N TRP A 69 -2.53 12.40 -17.36
CA TRP A 69 -1.49 13.09 -16.60
C TRP A 69 -0.21 13.26 -17.43
N ARG A 70 0.20 12.20 -18.15
CA ARG A 70 1.35 12.29 -19.06
C ARG A 70 1.14 13.34 -20.13
N HIS A 71 -0.01 13.32 -20.79
CA HIS A 71 -0.34 14.33 -21.79
C HIS A 71 -0.36 15.75 -21.18
N TYR A 72 -0.88 15.89 -19.96
CA TYR A 72 -0.89 17.16 -19.26
C TYR A 72 0.51 17.74 -19.03
N LEU A 73 1.44 16.90 -18.58
CA LEU A 73 2.83 17.31 -18.35
C LEU A 73 3.57 17.72 -19.64
N THR A 74 3.22 17.14 -20.79
CA THR A 74 3.81 17.58 -22.08
C THR A 74 3.43 19.00 -22.48
N THR A 75 2.28 19.50 -21.99
CA THR A 75 1.80 20.84 -22.29
C THR A 75 2.05 21.83 -21.15
N HIS A 76 2.46 21.34 -19.97
CA HIS A 76 2.70 22.14 -18.76
C HIS A 76 3.98 21.67 -18.03
N PRO A 77 5.18 21.84 -18.63
CA PRO A 77 6.44 21.37 -18.04
C PRO A 77 6.81 22.06 -16.73
N ASP A 78 6.33 23.27 -16.49
CA ASP A 78 6.63 24.07 -15.28
C ASP A 78 5.67 23.80 -14.10
N LEU A 79 4.81 22.77 -14.21
CA LEU A 79 3.86 22.42 -13.18
C LEU A 79 4.58 21.98 -11.90
N PHE A 80 4.25 22.60 -10.77
CA PHE A 80 4.76 22.14 -9.48
C PHE A 80 3.98 20.89 -9.05
N ILE A 81 4.67 19.74 -8.98
CA ILE A 81 4.04 18.45 -8.67
C ILE A 81 4.30 18.10 -7.21
N VAL A 82 3.21 17.83 -6.49
CA VAL A 82 3.24 17.18 -5.18
C VAL A 82 2.91 15.71 -5.36
N ASP A 83 3.86 14.84 -5.03
CA ASP A 83 3.75 13.39 -5.10
C ASP A 83 3.84 12.73 -3.71
N PHE A 84 3.67 11.40 -3.67
CA PHE A 84 3.65 10.60 -2.44
C PHE A 84 2.61 11.12 -1.42
N ILE A 85 1.48 11.63 -1.91
CA ILE A 85 0.53 12.39 -1.08
C ILE A 85 -0.10 11.55 0.04
N LYS A 86 -0.40 10.28 -0.23
CA LYS A 86 -0.85 9.29 0.76
C LYS A 86 0.13 9.16 1.92
N MET A 87 1.41 8.89 1.61
CA MET A 87 2.41 8.59 2.64
C MET A 87 2.83 9.82 3.42
N ARG A 88 2.83 11.00 2.78
CA ARG A 88 3.02 12.28 3.49
C ARG A 88 1.85 12.56 4.44
N LEU A 89 0.62 12.23 4.06
CA LEU A 89 -0.58 12.35 4.91
C LEU A 89 -0.53 11.39 6.11
N ALA A 90 -0.14 10.14 5.89
CA ALA A 90 0.00 9.12 6.94
C ALA A 90 1.04 9.50 8.01
N ARG A 91 2.06 10.28 7.63
CA ARG A 91 3.24 10.57 8.46
C ARG A 91 3.27 11.97 9.07
N LEU A 92 2.14 12.67 9.12
CA LEU A 92 2.08 14.00 9.76
C LEU A 92 2.27 13.96 11.28
N ASP A 93 2.32 12.77 11.90
CA ASP A 93 2.51 12.60 13.34
C ASP A 93 3.96 12.94 13.78
N PRO A 94 4.16 13.77 14.83
CA PRO A 94 5.49 14.11 15.34
C PRO A 94 6.28 12.89 15.84
N GLY A 95 7.61 12.91 15.66
CA GLY A 95 8.52 11.89 16.24
C GLY A 95 8.78 10.66 15.37
N ARG A 96 8.10 10.50 14.22
CA ARG A 96 8.53 9.56 13.18
C ARG A 96 9.65 10.20 12.35
N GLU A 97 10.90 10.07 12.80
CA GLU A 97 12.07 10.65 12.11
C GLU A 97 12.15 10.20 10.64
N ALA A 98 12.65 11.11 9.79
CA ALA A 98 12.80 10.92 8.35
C ALA A 98 13.94 9.93 8.01
N SER A 99 13.69 8.63 8.17
CA SER A 99 14.63 7.59 7.72
C SER A 99 14.60 7.41 6.19
N ASN A 100 15.11 8.38 5.42
CA ASN A 100 15.31 8.29 3.95
C ASN A 100 14.04 8.32 3.05
N TRP A 101 12.88 8.63 3.62
CA TRP A 101 11.58 8.58 2.94
C TRP A 101 11.18 9.88 2.26
N TYR A 102 11.92 10.36 1.26
CA TYR A 102 11.63 11.61 0.54
C TYR A 102 12.01 12.87 1.33
N THR A 103 13.24 13.33 1.06
CA THR A 103 13.77 14.60 1.54
C THR A 103 13.18 15.78 0.75
N SER A 104 12.12 16.39 1.27
CA SER A 104 11.88 17.84 1.15
C SER A 104 10.71 18.26 2.04
N LYS A 105 10.97 19.24 2.93
CA LYS A 105 9.89 20.10 3.43
C LYS A 105 9.21 20.69 2.20
N LEU A 106 7.90 20.55 2.11
CA LEU A 106 7.17 21.13 0.99
C LEU A 106 7.20 22.66 1.11
N PRO A 107 7.34 23.39 -0.02
CA PRO A 107 7.48 24.83 0.00
C PRO A 107 6.17 25.54 0.36
N THR A 108 6.27 26.84 0.59
CA THR A 108 5.10 27.73 0.53
C THR A 108 4.83 28.08 -0.93
N VAL A 109 3.60 27.82 -1.39
CA VAL A 109 3.15 28.13 -2.76
C VAL A 109 1.95 29.06 -2.65
N GLN A 110 2.00 30.22 -3.33
CA GLN A 110 0.89 31.20 -3.31
C GLN A 110 0.42 31.57 -1.89
N GLY A 111 1.36 31.73 -0.95
CA GLY A 111 1.08 32.07 0.45
C GLY A 111 0.62 30.90 1.33
N VAL A 112 0.41 29.70 0.76
CA VAL A 112 0.01 28.50 1.51
C VAL A 112 1.24 27.65 1.80
N ASN A 113 1.56 27.46 3.08
CA ASN A 113 2.65 26.59 3.52
C ASN A 113 2.21 25.12 3.40
N LEU A 114 2.74 24.39 2.43
CA LEU A 114 2.40 22.97 2.20
C LEU A 114 3.07 22.02 3.21
N SER A 115 4.03 22.49 4.01
CA SER A 115 4.55 21.73 5.15
C SER A 115 3.64 21.83 6.40
N ASN A 116 2.63 22.70 6.39
CA ASN A 116 1.63 22.75 7.45
C ASN A 116 0.67 21.55 7.31
N PRO A 117 0.46 20.73 8.36
CA PRO A 117 -0.41 19.56 8.31
C PRO A 117 -1.81 19.84 7.76
N GLU A 118 -2.44 20.92 8.20
CA GLU A 118 -3.81 21.26 7.79
C GLU A 118 -3.90 21.65 6.31
N SER A 119 -2.97 22.47 5.81
CA SER A 119 -2.87 22.79 4.38
C SER A 119 -2.68 21.52 3.54
N TYR A 120 -1.90 20.57 4.06
CA TYR A 120 -1.61 19.33 3.37
C TYR A 120 -2.82 18.39 3.32
N GLU A 121 -3.55 18.26 4.43
CA GLU A 121 -4.83 17.56 4.47
C GLU A 121 -5.84 18.18 3.49
N ASN A 122 -5.89 19.51 3.38
CA ASN A 122 -6.76 20.21 2.42
C ASN A 122 -6.40 19.90 0.96
N LEU A 123 -5.10 19.79 0.66
CA LEU A 123 -4.60 19.35 -0.66
C LEU A 123 -5.03 17.90 -0.97
N CYS A 124 -4.95 17.01 0.00
CA CYS A 124 -5.39 15.62 -0.13
C CYS A 124 -6.93 15.53 -0.29
N ALA A 125 -7.69 16.37 0.40
CA ALA A 125 -9.14 16.44 0.25
C ALA A 125 -9.53 16.90 -1.16
N PHE A 126 -8.82 17.88 -1.72
CA PHE A 126 -8.99 18.27 -3.13
C PHE A 126 -8.68 17.12 -4.10
N PHE A 127 -7.61 16.35 -3.84
CA PHE A 127 -7.28 15.18 -4.66
C PHE A 127 -8.43 14.16 -4.65
N LEU A 128 -8.87 13.72 -3.47
CA LEU A 128 -9.94 12.72 -3.35
C LEU A 128 -11.27 13.24 -3.90
N TYR A 129 -11.55 14.55 -3.76
CA TYR A 129 -12.70 15.19 -4.39
C TYR A 129 -12.73 14.94 -5.90
N ARG A 130 -11.58 15.13 -6.57
CA ARG A 130 -11.46 14.89 -8.01
C ARG A 130 -11.64 13.42 -8.36
N VAL A 131 -11.11 12.51 -7.54
CA VAL A 131 -11.28 11.06 -7.71
C VAL A 131 -12.76 10.67 -7.60
N ILE A 132 -13.45 11.08 -6.53
CA ILE A 132 -14.85 10.78 -6.28
C ILE A 132 -15.72 11.28 -7.44
N ARG A 133 -15.57 12.54 -7.84
CA ARG A 133 -16.37 13.11 -8.91
C ARG A 133 -16.18 12.39 -10.24
N ARG A 134 -14.92 12.17 -10.63
CA ARG A 134 -14.66 11.46 -11.88
C ARG A 134 -15.17 10.03 -11.88
N SER A 135 -15.15 9.38 -10.72
CA SER A 135 -15.69 8.04 -10.56
C SER A 135 -17.21 8.05 -10.73
N LYS A 136 -17.92 8.94 -10.03
CA LYS A 136 -19.37 9.13 -10.20
C LYS A 136 -19.72 9.48 -11.65
N ASP A 137 -19.02 10.44 -12.26
CA ASP A 137 -19.24 10.84 -13.66
C ASP A 137 -19.07 9.67 -14.65
N TRP A 138 -18.11 8.78 -14.38
CA TRP A 138 -17.91 7.57 -15.19
C TRP A 138 -19.07 6.58 -15.00
N ILE A 139 -19.48 6.31 -13.76
CA ILE A 139 -20.58 5.39 -13.45
C ILE A 139 -21.88 5.90 -14.08
N TYR A 140 -22.19 7.19 -13.96
CA TYR A 140 -23.35 7.80 -14.62
C TYR A 140 -23.35 7.66 -16.14
N ARG A 141 -22.16 7.60 -16.76
CA ARG A 141 -22.03 7.48 -18.22
C ARG A 141 -22.09 6.03 -18.71
N TYR A 142 -21.40 5.12 -18.02
CA TYR A 142 -21.16 3.76 -18.51
C TYR A 142 -22.03 2.70 -17.82
N ASN A 143 -22.68 3.05 -16.71
CA ASN A 143 -23.68 2.23 -16.03
C ASN A 143 -25.07 2.91 -16.06
N ALA A 144 -25.35 3.74 -17.07
CA ALA A 144 -26.58 4.54 -17.14
C ALA A 144 -27.88 3.72 -17.04
N ASP A 145 -27.87 2.49 -17.57
CA ASP A 145 -29.02 1.58 -17.50
C ASP A 145 -29.31 1.13 -16.06
N LEU A 146 -28.27 0.88 -15.25
CA LEU A 146 -28.38 0.57 -13.82
C LEU A 146 -28.99 1.75 -13.05
N LEU A 147 -28.70 2.98 -13.47
CA LEU A 147 -29.10 4.20 -12.77
C LEU A 147 -30.44 4.79 -13.26
N LYS A 148 -31.11 4.15 -14.21
CA LYS A 148 -32.28 4.71 -14.87
C LYS A 148 -33.50 4.71 -13.94
N GLY A 149 -33.94 5.90 -13.53
CA GLY A 149 -35.14 6.08 -12.72
C GLY A 149 -34.96 5.70 -11.24
N VAL A 150 -33.71 5.51 -10.80
CA VAL A 150 -33.36 5.28 -9.39
C VAL A 150 -32.70 6.52 -8.79
N GLU A 151 -32.92 6.74 -7.51
CA GLU A 151 -32.12 7.66 -6.71
C GLU A 151 -30.92 6.91 -6.15
N VAL A 152 -29.71 7.43 -6.32
CA VAL A 152 -28.49 6.73 -5.89
C VAL A 152 -28.06 7.25 -4.53
N ASP A 153 -28.07 6.38 -3.54
CA ASP A 153 -27.42 6.62 -2.25
C ASP A 153 -25.94 6.24 -2.35
N TRP A 154 -25.06 7.15 -1.97
CA TRP A 154 -23.63 6.99 -2.19
C TRP A 154 -22.87 6.93 -0.87
N SER A 155 -21.92 6.01 -0.77
CA SER A 155 -20.91 6.00 0.28
C SER A 155 -19.50 5.86 -0.30
N ALA A 156 -18.48 6.10 0.53
CA ALA A 156 -17.10 5.83 0.15
C ALA A 156 -16.26 5.32 1.32
N ILE A 157 -15.32 4.43 1.01
CA ILE A 157 -14.34 3.90 1.94
C ILE A 157 -12.94 4.16 1.38
N VAL A 158 -12.04 4.66 2.22
CA VAL A 158 -10.62 4.80 1.91
C VAL A 158 -9.80 3.90 2.83
N GLY A 159 -8.82 3.24 2.23
CA GLY A 159 -7.84 2.46 2.98
C GLY A 159 -6.80 3.32 3.72
N VAL A 160 -6.37 2.86 4.89
CA VAL A 160 -5.22 3.39 5.64
C VAL A 160 -4.16 2.31 5.81
N PRO A 161 -2.85 2.60 5.62
CA PRO A 161 -1.82 1.58 5.81
C PRO A 161 -1.78 1.10 7.26
N VAL A 162 -1.63 -0.22 7.46
CA VAL A 162 -1.74 -0.87 8.79
C VAL A 162 -0.79 -0.27 9.83
N GLU A 163 0.44 0.09 9.44
CA GLU A 163 1.45 0.72 10.31
C GLU A 163 0.96 2.03 10.98
N TYR A 164 -0.04 2.69 10.39
CA TYR A 164 -0.58 3.97 10.88
C TYR A 164 -2.01 3.85 11.41
N CYS A 165 -2.62 2.66 11.39
CA CYS A 165 -3.98 2.47 11.90
C CYS A 165 -4.06 2.65 13.42
N ASP A 166 -2.98 2.35 14.14
CA ASP A 166 -2.83 2.61 15.59
C ASP A 166 -2.37 4.06 15.89
N SER A 167 -2.53 5.00 14.96
CA SER A 167 -2.13 6.41 15.11
C SER A 167 -3.27 7.38 14.74
N PRO A 168 -3.10 8.70 14.98
CA PRO A 168 -4.06 9.71 14.51
C PRO A 168 -4.31 9.70 12.99
N ALA A 169 -3.52 8.97 12.20
CA ALA A 169 -3.70 8.86 10.76
C ALA A 169 -5.07 8.28 10.36
N LEU A 170 -5.62 7.31 11.10
CA LEU A 170 -6.94 6.74 10.77
C LEU A 170 -8.03 7.83 10.76
N ALA A 171 -8.11 8.60 11.85
CA ALA A 171 -9.05 9.72 11.98
C ALA A 171 -8.73 10.87 11.00
N ARG A 172 -7.46 11.04 10.62
CA ARG A 172 -7.03 12.02 9.63
C ARG A 172 -7.53 11.67 8.23
N PHE A 173 -7.33 10.42 7.79
CA PHE A 173 -7.81 9.95 6.50
C PHE A 173 -9.34 10.05 6.42
N HIS A 174 -10.05 9.67 7.49
CA HIS A 174 -11.49 9.81 7.58
C HIS A 174 -11.92 11.27 7.38
N ARG A 175 -11.32 12.19 8.12
CA ARG A 175 -11.59 13.63 7.99
C ARG A 175 -11.30 14.16 6.58
N VAL A 176 -10.18 13.76 5.98
CA VAL A 176 -9.81 14.15 4.61
C VAL A 176 -10.84 13.63 3.59
N LEU A 177 -11.32 12.40 3.76
CA LEU A 177 -12.38 11.82 2.93
C LEU A 177 -13.71 12.58 3.11
N CYS A 178 -14.12 12.90 4.33
CA CYS A 178 -15.33 13.70 4.59
C CYS A 178 -15.26 15.08 3.95
N LEU A 179 -14.12 15.78 4.05
CA LEU A 179 -13.92 17.08 3.39
C LEU A 179 -13.99 16.95 1.86
N ALA A 180 -13.37 15.90 1.30
CA ALA A 180 -13.43 15.59 -0.12
C ALA A 180 -14.87 15.29 -0.60
N TRP A 181 -15.62 14.54 0.21
CA TRP A 181 -17.01 14.19 -0.05
C TRP A 181 -17.89 15.44 -0.09
N HIS A 182 -17.73 16.33 0.89
CA HIS A 182 -18.43 17.62 0.90
C HIS A 182 -18.14 18.43 -0.37
N LEU A 183 -16.87 18.56 -0.77
CA LEU A 183 -16.50 19.23 -2.02
C LEU A 183 -17.15 18.58 -3.25
N SER A 184 -17.35 17.26 -3.24
CA SER A 184 -17.92 16.52 -4.37
C SER A 184 -19.41 16.82 -4.60
N VAL A 185 -20.14 17.19 -3.55
CA VAL A 185 -21.57 17.51 -3.59
C VAL A 185 -21.80 18.95 -4.07
N TYR A 186 -21.03 19.92 -3.57
CA TYR A 186 -21.32 21.35 -3.76
C TYR A 186 -20.62 22.02 -4.96
N ASN A 187 -20.02 21.24 -5.86
CA ASN A 187 -19.32 21.67 -7.09
C ASN A 187 -18.60 23.02 -6.98
N VAL A 188 -17.36 22.98 -6.51
CA VAL A 188 -16.47 24.13 -6.55
C VAL A 188 -15.84 24.18 -7.95
N GLY A 189 -16.09 25.27 -8.69
CA GLY A 189 -15.70 25.46 -10.10
C GLY A 189 -14.20 25.40 -10.37
N GLN A 190 -13.62 26.45 -10.97
CA GLN A 190 -12.16 26.48 -11.12
C GLN A 190 -11.51 26.77 -9.76
N VAL A 191 -10.65 25.87 -9.30
CA VAL A 191 -10.18 25.84 -7.93
C VAL A 191 -8.68 26.18 -7.84
N THR A 192 -8.31 27.08 -6.93
CA THR A 192 -6.92 27.42 -6.63
C THR A 192 -6.50 26.92 -5.25
N LEU A 193 -5.21 26.75 -5.00
CA LEU A 193 -4.67 26.31 -3.71
C LEU A 193 -5.16 27.16 -2.55
N SER A 194 -5.09 28.49 -2.69
CA SER A 194 -5.52 29.44 -1.66
C SER A 194 -7.03 29.37 -1.40
N THR A 195 -7.84 29.19 -2.45
CA THR A 195 -9.30 29.12 -2.31
C THR A 195 -9.76 27.83 -1.64
N VAL A 196 -9.17 26.67 -1.99
CA VAL A 196 -9.41 25.40 -1.28
C VAL A 196 -9.01 25.52 0.17
N ASP A 197 -7.78 25.98 0.42
CA ASP A 197 -7.23 25.98 1.76
C ASP A 197 -8.09 26.86 2.68
N LYS A 198 -8.43 28.07 2.24
CA LYS A 198 -9.31 28.96 3.00
C LYS A 198 -10.71 28.38 3.21
N TYR A 199 -11.31 27.78 2.18
CA TYR A 199 -12.64 27.22 2.27
C TYR A 199 -12.69 26.01 3.22
N LEU A 200 -11.77 25.06 3.07
CA LEU A 200 -11.73 23.86 3.90
C LEU A 200 -11.33 24.16 5.35
N ARG A 201 -10.42 25.12 5.60
CA ARG A 201 -10.13 25.62 6.95
C ARG A 201 -11.39 26.11 7.66
N LYS A 202 -12.24 26.88 6.95
CA LYS A 202 -13.51 27.36 7.49
C LYS A 202 -14.52 26.22 7.68
N LEU A 203 -14.59 25.30 6.73
CA LEU A 203 -15.54 24.19 6.77
C LEU A 203 -15.31 23.28 7.98
N ARG A 204 -14.04 22.99 8.30
CA ARG A 204 -13.64 22.09 9.40
C ARG A 204 -14.26 22.41 10.76
N SER A 205 -14.52 23.69 11.07
CA SER A 205 -15.09 24.07 12.37
C SER A 205 -16.61 23.89 12.46
N SER A 206 -17.27 23.61 11.34
CA SER A 206 -18.73 23.54 11.23
C SER A 206 -19.25 22.25 10.62
N LEU A 207 -18.39 21.49 9.95
CA LEU A 207 -18.77 20.22 9.32
C LEU A 207 -18.89 19.13 10.39
N ASP A 208 -20.11 18.67 10.60
CA ASP A 208 -20.33 17.41 11.29
C ASP A 208 -19.98 16.26 10.35
N ILE A 209 -18.92 15.53 10.69
CA ILE A 209 -18.43 14.40 9.91
C ILE A 209 -19.02 13.06 10.38
N SER A 210 -19.77 13.03 11.47
CA SER A 210 -20.26 11.78 12.08
C SER A 210 -21.41 11.13 11.31
N GLU A 211 -22.20 11.93 10.59
CA GLU A 211 -23.32 11.46 9.76
C GLU A 211 -22.94 11.31 8.27
N MET A 212 -21.68 11.56 7.91
CA MET A 212 -21.25 11.45 6.52
C MET A 212 -21.01 9.98 6.14
N PRO A 213 -21.43 9.53 4.94
CA PRO A 213 -21.28 8.14 4.49
C PRO A 213 -19.84 7.87 4.00
N CYS A 214 -18.87 8.18 4.84
CA CYS A 214 -17.44 8.13 4.59
C CYS A 214 -16.79 7.26 5.66
N PHE A 215 -16.02 6.25 5.26
CA PHE A 215 -15.43 5.30 6.19
C PHE A 215 -13.95 5.12 5.92
N THR A 216 -13.22 4.67 6.93
CA THR A 216 -11.82 4.26 6.78
C THR A 216 -11.58 2.90 7.39
N VAL A 217 -10.81 2.08 6.69
CA VAL A 217 -10.44 0.74 7.14
C VAL A 217 -8.95 0.49 6.88
N PRO A 218 -8.30 -0.44 7.59
CA PRO A 218 -6.96 -0.88 7.25
C PRO A 218 -6.91 -1.45 5.82
N GLU A 219 -6.01 -0.95 4.98
CA GLU A 219 -5.88 -1.38 3.57
C GLU A 219 -5.71 -2.88 3.43
N MET A 220 -4.98 -3.48 4.36
CA MET A 220 -4.68 -4.90 4.32
C MET A 220 -5.89 -5.77 4.71
N ALA A 221 -6.86 -5.22 5.44
CA ALA A 221 -8.13 -5.91 5.70
C ALA A 221 -8.93 -6.02 4.40
N ALA A 222 -8.94 -4.94 3.62
CA ALA A 222 -9.55 -4.92 2.29
C ALA A 222 -8.80 -5.80 1.29
N ALA A 223 -7.46 -5.75 1.25
CA ALA A 223 -6.63 -6.53 0.32
C ALA A 223 -6.92 -8.04 0.37
N VAL A 224 -7.23 -8.55 1.55
CA VAL A 224 -7.44 -9.98 1.79
C VAL A 224 -8.91 -10.37 1.86
N TYR A 225 -9.82 -9.40 1.66
CA TYR A 225 -11.26 -9.63 1.72
C TYR A 225 -11.71 -10.76 0.77
N SER A 226 -11.28 -10.72 -0.49
CA SER A 226 -11.60 -11.75 -1.49
C SER A 226 -11.17 -13.16 -1.05
N TYR A 227 -10.09 -13.25 -0.27
CA TYR A 227 -9.66 -14.51 0.31
C TYR A 227 -10.49 -14.88 1.55
N THR A 228 -10.64 -13.99 2.52
CA THR A 228 -11.25 -14.28 3.84
C THR A 228 -12.74 -14.59 3.75
N PHE A 229 -13.44 -14.02 2.77
CA PHE A 229 -14.85 -14.32 2.50
C PHE A 229 -15.06 -15.53 1.58
N SER A 230 -14.01 -16.02 0.92
CA SER A 230 -14.14 -17.23 0.12
C SER A 230 -14.40 -18.48 0.97
N ARG A 231 -15.14 -19.44 0.43
CA ARG A 231 -15.30 -20.78 1.06
C ARG A 231 -13.98 -21.55 1.17
N GLN A 232 -12.93 -21.12 0.46
CA GLN A 232 -11.61 -21.73 0.49
C GLN A 232 -10.73 -21.17 1.63
N ALA A 233 -11.19 -20.10 2.30
CA ALA A 233 -10.47 -19.46 3.39
C ALA A 233 -10.26 -20.45 4.55
N LYS A 234 -9.00 -20.76 4.86
CA LYS A 234 -8.65 -21.64 5.98
C LYS A 234 -8.21 -20.83 7.18
N ARG A 235 -8.64 -21.20 8.39
CA ARG A 235 -8.06 -20.67 9.63
C ARG A 235 -6.54 -20.83 9.60
N GLY A 236 -5.81 -19.80 10.00
CA GLY A 236 -4.34 -19.86 10.02
C GLY A 236 -3.64 -18.50 10.01
N THR A 237 -2.32 -18.55 9.89
CA THR A 237 -1.45 -17.39 9.86
C THR A 237 -1.05 -17.05 8.42
N TYR A 238 -1.20 -15.77 8.09
CA TYR A 238 -0.96 -15.24 6.76
C TYR A 238 -0.03 -14.03 6.84
N VAL A 239 0.68 -13.82 5.75
CA VAL A 239 1.43 -12.59 5.50
C VAL A 239 1.03 -12.09 4.13
N PHE A 240 0.90 -10.79 3.98
CA PHE A 240 0.63 -10.16 2.69
C PHE A 240 1.66 -9.07 2.46
N PHE A 241 2.22 -9.04 1.25
CA PHE A 241 3.07 -7.96 0.78
C PHE A 241 2.43 -7.26 -0.41
N ASP A 242 1.98 -6.03 -0.23
CA ASP A 242 1.55 -5.14 -1.31
C ASP A 242 2.77 -4.40 -1.88
N ILE A 243 3.14 -4.70 -3.12
CA ILE A 243 4.28 -4.10 -3.80
C ILE A 243 3.74 -3.02 -4.74
N GLY A 244 3.61 -1.82 -4.19
CA GLY A 244 3.13 -0.65 -4.91
C GLY A 244 4.20 0.11 -5.68
N GLY A 245 3.77 1.23 -6.26
CA GLY A 245 4.66 2.16 -6.94
C GLY A 245 5.62 2.87 -6.00
N GLY A 246 5.11 3.42 -4.90
CA GLY A 246 5.94 4.18 -3.96
C GLY A 246 6.44 3.38 -2.77
N THR A 247 5.71 2.34 -2.39
CA THR A 247 5.91 1.60 -1.14
C THR A 247 5.82 0.10 -1.36
N MET A 248 6.46 -0.65 -0.46
CA MET A 248 6.10 -2.04 -0.19
C MET A 248 5.49 -2.09 1.20
N GLU A 249 4.26 -2.61 1.32
CA GLU A 249 3.56 -2.73 2.59
C GLU A 249 3.47 -4.21 2.97
N GLY A 250 3.93 -4.56 4.16
CA GLY A 250 3.90 -5.92 4.69
C GLY A 250 3.05 -5.99 5.94
N ALA A 251 2.05 -6.88 5.95
CA ALA A 251 1.28 -7.17 7.15
C ALA A 251 1.20 -8.68 7.41
N ALA A 252 1.37 -9.03 8.68
CA ALA A 252 1.09 -10.36 9.18
C ALA A 252 -0.26 -10.34 9.88
N PHE A 253 -1.08 -11.36 9.64
CA PHE A 253 -2.37 -11.48 10.29
C PHE A 253 -2.76 -12.93 10.54
N ARG A 254 -3.56 -13.15 11.58
CA ARG A 254 -4.24 -14.41 11.81
C ARG A 254 -5.67 -14.29 11.31
N PHE A 255 -6.07 -15.19 10.43
CA PHE A 255 -7.46 -15.32 10.02
C PHE A 255 -8.13 -16.44 10.80
N HIS A 256 -9.28 -16.12 11.38
CA HIS A 256 -10.14 -17.08 12.04
C HIS A 256 -11.61 -16.70 11.85
N ARG A 257 -12.51 -17.48 12.43
CA ARG A 257 -13.95 -17.21 12.42
C ARG A 257 -14.43 -17.21 13.85
N ASN A 258 -15.39 -16.35 14.16
CA ASN A 258 -16.08 -16.35 15.44
C ASN A 258 -16.73 -17.73 15.66
N ASN A 259 -16.72 -18.22 16.90
CA ASN A 259 -17.26 -19.53 17.24
C ASN A 259 -18.80 -19.54 17.33
N ILE A 260 -19.44 -18.37 17.40
CA ILE A 260 -20.88 -18.24 17.60
C ILE A 260 -21.61 -18.08 16.26
N ASP A 261 -21.21 -17.12 15.43
CA ASP A 261 -21.89 -16.72 14.20
C ASP A 261 -21.06 -16.99 12.93
N GLU A 262 -19.89 -17.62 13.07
CA GLU A 262 -18.95 -17.93 11.99
C GLU A 262 -18.43 -16.72 11.20
N THR A 263 -18.62 -15.51 11.73
CA THR A 263 -18.15 -14.26 11.11
C THR A 263 -16.63 -14.25 10.93
N PRO A 264 -16.11 -13.84 9.75
CA PRO A 264 -14.69 -13.64 9.50
C PRO A 264 -14.02 -12.68 10.50
N GLN A 265 -12.92 -13.10 11.13
CA GLN A 265 -12.11 -12.26 12.03
C GLN A 265 -10.64 -12.24 11.60
N ILE A 266 -10.03 -11.04 11.65
CA ILE A 266 -8.64 -10.79 11.29
C ILE A 266 -7.89 -10.16 12.47
N ASP A 267 -6.91 -10.85 13.01
CA ASP A 267 -6.01 -10.24 14.00
C ASP A 267 -4.71 -9.81 13.32
N PHE A 268 -4.49 -8.50 13.14
CA PHE A 268 -3.23 -7.98 12.63
C PHE A 268 -2.12 -8.13 13.68
N LEU A 269 -1.06 -8.83 13.31
CA LEU A 269 0.10 -9.09 14.16
C LEU A 269 1.18 -8.03 13.92
N SER A 270 1.32 -7.57 12.69
CA SER A 270 2.31 -6.55 12.28
C SER A 270 1.80 -5.79 11.07
N GLY A 271 2.23 -4.54 10.93
CA GLY A 271 2.13 -3.74 9.72
C GLY A 271 3.37 -2.89 9.59
N LEU A 272 4.08 -3.01 8.47
CA LEU A 272 5.28 -2.24 8.16
C LEU A 272 5.21 -1.77 6.73
N VAL A 273 5.65 -0.54 6.48
CA VAL A 273 5.77 0.05 5.16
C VAL A 273 7.25 0.35 4.93
N GLU A 274 7.76 0.12 3.71
CA GLU A 274 9.10 0.54 3.26
C GLU A 274 9.04 1.35 1.94
N PRO A 275 9.94 2.34 1.67
CA PRO A 275 9.92 3.20 0.48
C PRO A 275 10.59 2.51 -0.72
N VAL A 276 10.36 1.21 -0.84
CA VAL A 276 11.03 0.35 -1.80
C VAL A 276 10.09 -0.06 -2.93
N GLY A 277 9.02 0.70 -3.16
CA GLY A 277 8.16 0.50 -4.32
C GLY A 277 8.87 0.79 -5.65
N VAL A 278 8.29 0.31 -6.73
CA VAL A 278 8.91 0.31 -8.08
C VAL A 278 9.32 1.71 -8.54
N ASN A 279 8.40 2.68 -8.46
CA ASN A 279 8.63 4.08 -8.81
C ASN A 279 9.58 4.78 -7.83
N ALA A 280 9.52 4.45 -6.54
CA ALA A 280 10.46 4.99 -5.55
C ALA A 280 11.91 4.59 -5.86
N LEU A 281 12.14 3.32 -6.21
CA LEU A 281 13.45 2.84 -6.66
C LEU A 281 13.86 3.48 -7.98
N ALA A 282 12.94 3.59 -8.94
CA ALA A 282 13.20 4.22 -10.23
C ALA A 282 13.63 5.70 -10.06
N LYS A 283 12.94 6.47 -9.23
CA LYS A 283 13.30 7.86 -8.90
C LYS A 283 14.69 7.97 -8.28
N ARG A 284 15.03 7.07 -7.36
CA ARG A 284 16.34 7.04 -6.71
C ARG A 284 17.47 6.77 -7.72
N ILE A 285 17.24 5.91 -8.72
CA ILE A 285 18.20 5.58 -9.76
C ILE A 285 18.29 6.69 -10.83
N ALA A 286 17.17 7.30 -11.18
CA ALA A 286 17.08 8.25 -12.30
C ALA A 286 17.63 9.66 -12.01
N HIS A 287 17.94 10.00 -10.74
CA HIS A 287 18.45 11.30 -10.33
C HIS A 287 17.72 12.50 -10.97
N SER A 288 16.38 12.50 -10.90
CA SER A 288 15.48 13.56 -11.41
C SER A 288 15.20 13.57 -12.94
N SER A 289 15.65 12.57 -13.71
CA SER A 289 15.24 12.42 -15.12
C SER A 289 13.92 11.64 -15.24
N LEU A 290 12.82 12.32 -15.60
CA LEU A 290 11.50 11.70 -15.74
C LEU A 290 11.42 10.61 -16.81
N ASP A 291 12.09 10.79 -17.95
CA ASP A 291 12.09 9.78 -19.02
C ASP A 291 12.90 8.54 -18.63
N LEU A 292 14.00 8.73 -17.89
CA LEU A 292 14.81 7.65 -17.37
C LEU A 292 14.07 6.90 -16.25
N GLU A 293 13.39 7.61 -15.36
CA GLU A 293 12.51 7.05 -14.31
C GLU A 293 11.52 6.04 -14.90
N ARG A 294 10.80 6.43 -15.97
CA ARG A 294 9.84 5.52 -16.63
C ARG A 294 10.50 4.28 -17.23
N LYS A 295 11.66 4.44 -17.88
CA LYS A 295 12.42 3.31 -18.46
C LYS A 295 12.88 2.35 -17.37
N ILE A 296 13.31 2.87 -16.22
CA ILE A 296 13.72 2.06 -15.07
C ILE A 296 12.53 1.35 -14.44
N GLU A 297 11.41 2.05 -14.21
CA GLU A 297 10.18 1.46 -13.66
C GLU A 297 9.71 0.28 -14.53
N PHE A 298 9.63 0.50 -15.85
CA PHE A 298 9.30 -0.55 -16.81
C PHE A 298 10.28 -1.72 -16.76
N SER A 299 11.59 -1.44 -16.63
CA SER A 299 12.64 -2.45 -16.61
C SER A 299 12.64 -3.26 -15.30
N ILE A 300 12.38 -2.65 -14.15
CA ILE A 300 12.26 -3.34 -12.85
C ILE A 300 11.10 -4.34 -12.87
N ILE A 301 10.03 -4.06 -13.62
CA ILE A 301 8.90 -4.97 -13.79
C ILE A 301 9.18 -6.02 -14.86
N ASN A 302 9.35 -5.58 -16.10
CA ASN A 302 9.30 -6.44 -17.29
C ASN A 302 10.64 -7.10 -17.62
N ASN A 303 11.76 -6.50 -17.21
CA ASN A 303 13.11 -7.04 -17.39
C ASN A 303 13.71 -7.49 -16.03
N SER A 304 12.85 -7.81 -15.07
CA SER A 304 13.23 -8.12 -13.69
C SER A 304 14.24 -9.28 -13.57
N SER A 305 14.13 -10.32 -14.39
CA SER A 305 15.08 -11.45 -14.39
C SER A 305 16.51 -11.02 -14.76
N ALA A 306 16.65 -10.06 -15.69
CA ALA A 306 17.97 -9.54 -16.05
C ALA A 306 18.58 -8.73 -14.90
N TRP A 307 17.77 -8.02 -14.12
CA TRP A 307 18.23 -7.36 -12.89
C TRP A 307 18.68 -8.37 -11.84
N VAL A 308 17.91 -9.45 -11.61
CA VAL A 308 18.30 -10.51 -10.68
C VAL A 308 19.66 -11.11 -11.07
N ALA A 309 19.89 -11.38 -12.36
CA ALA A 309 21.18 -11.89 -12.84
C ALA A 309 22.34 -10.90 -12.62
N LYS A 310 22.15 -9.61 -12.95
CA LYS A 310 23.15 -8.56 -12.71
C LYS A 310 23.48 -8.39 -11.23
N ILE A 311 22.45 -8.43 -10.38
CA ILE A 311 22.59 -8.35 -8.92
C ILE A 311 23.41 -9.53 -8.41
N ASP A 312 23.11 -10.76 -8.85
CA ASP A 312 23.83 -11.97 -8.46
C ASP A 312 25.31 -11.92 -8.89
N GLU A 313 25.59 -11.52 -10.13
CA GLU A 313 26.95 -11.37 -10.64
C GLU A 313 27.75 -10.34 -9.83
N LEU A 314 27.22 -9.12 -9.68
CA LEU A 314 27.88 -8.05 -8.94
C LEU A 314 28.07 -8.43 -7.46
N SER A 315 27.08 -9.10 -6.88
CA SER A 315 27.13 -9.58 -5.50
C SER A 315 28.25 -10.60 -5.31
N LYS A 316 28.40 -11.56 -6.22
CA LYS A 316 29.51 -12.52 -6.20
C LYS A 316 30.87 -11.82 -6.28
N LEU A 317 30.99 -10.74 -7.07
CA LEU A 317 32.21 -9.95 -7.13
C LEU A 317 32.54 -9.24 -5.81
N TYR A 318 31.55 -8.61 -5.16
CA TYR A 318 31.74 -8.04 -3.81
C TYR A 318 32.15 -9.11 -2.81
N LYS A 319 31.44 -10.25 -2.80
CA LYS A 319 31.72 -11.35 -1.88
C LYS A 319 33.14 -11.89 -2.01
N LYS A 320 33.66 -12.02 -3.23
CA LYS A 320 35.05 -12.44 -3.48
C LYS A 320 36.09 -11.44 -2.96
N ARG A 321 35.74 -10.15 -2.88
CA ARG A 321 36.64 -9.08 -2.41
C ARG A 321 36.55 -8.83 -0.91
N LEU A 322 35.56 -9.38 -0.22
CA LEU A 322 35.40 -9.25 1.23
C LEU A 322 36.55 -9.96 1.94
N LYS A 323 37.39 -9.19 2.63
CA LYS A 323 38.53 -9.72 3.40
C LYS A 323 38.14 -10.11 4.83
N ILE A 324 37.20 -9.38 5.45
CA ILE A 324 36.72 -9.59 6.82
C ILE A 324 35.25 -9.14 6.90
N SER A 325 34.37 -9.92 7.50
CA SER A 325 33.03 -9.49 7.93
C SER A 325 33.11 -8.93 9.35
N GLU A 326 32.48 -7.79 9.62
CA GLU A 326 32.45 -7.20 10.96
C GLU A 326 31.22 -7.70 11.72
N SER A 327 31.38 -7.95 13.03
CA SER A 327 30.24 -8.29 13.88
C SER A 327 29.23 -7.15 13.90
N GLY A 328 27.95 -7.44 13.66
CA GLY A 328 26.88 -6.46 13.60
C GLY A 328 26.60 -5.88 12.20
N ASP A 329 27.27 -6.37 11.16
CA ASP A 329 27.01 -5.97 9.78
C ASP A 329 25.54 -6.23 9.36
N VAL A 330 24.88 -5.20 8.83
CA VAL A 330 23.57 -5.35 8.20
C VAL A 330 23.75 -5.94 6.81
N ILE A 331 23.14 -7.11 6.57
CA ILE A 331 23.25 -7.81 5.30
C ILE A 331 22.37 -7.15 4.22
N ALA A 332 22.95 -6.98 3.04
CA ALA A 332 22.31 -6.39 1.88
C ALA A 332 21.42 -7.38 1.13
N ASN A 333 21.88 -8.61 0.93
CA ASN A 333 21.14 -9.64 0.19
C ASN A 333 21.57 -11.07 0.53
N LYS A 334 20.97 -12.04 -0.16
CA LYS A 334 21.22 -13.50 -0.03
C LYS A 334 22.68 -13.94 -0.17
N HIS A 335 23.57 -13.10 -0.71
CA HIS A 335 25.00 -13.42 -0.77
C HIS A 335 25.76 -13.12 0.53
N GLY A 336 25.12 -12.50 1.53
CA GLY A 336 25.77 -12.15 2.79
C GLY A 336 26.68 -10.93 2.68
N ILE A 337 26.42 -10.05 1.72
CA ILE A 337 27.23 -8.83 1.52
C ILE A 337 26.75 -7.77 2.48
N PRO A 338 27.62 -7.11 3.25
CA PRO A 338 27.20 -6.01 4.11
C PRO A 338 26.79 -4.75 3.34
N VAL A 339 25.77 -4.05 3.83
CA VAL A 339 25.25 -2.79 3.25
C VAL A 339 26.35 -1.73 3.09
N ARG A 340 27.20 -1.54 4.12
CA ARG A 340 28.27 -0.53 4.10
C ARG A 340 29.27 -0.72 2.94
N VAL A 341 29.49 -1.98 2.52
CA VAL A 341 30.43 -2.30 1.42
C VAL A 341 29.90 -1.77 0.10
N ILE A 342 28.59 -1.88 -0.13
CA ILE A 342 27.93 -1.33 -1.31
C ILE A 342 27.87 0.20 -1.24
N GLN A 343 27.53 0.77 -0.07
CA GLN A 343 27.46 2.21 0.12
C GLN A 343 28.79 2.91 -0.13
N ASN A 344 29.89 2.33 0.36
CA ASN A 344 31.23 2.88 0.19
C ASN A 344 31.76 2.79 -1.26
N ASP A 345 31.14 1.95 -2.09
CA ASP A 345 31.57 1.69 -3.47
C ASP A 345 30.56 2.22 -4.52
N LEU A 346 29.58 3.04 -4.12
CA LEU A 346 28.61 3.61 -5.06
C LEU A 346 29.29 4.30 -6.25
N ARG A 347 28.83 4.01 -7.47
CA ARG A 347 29.37 4.57 -8.73
C ARG A 347 28.34 5.38 -9.53
N PRO A 348 27.93 6.59 -9.08
CA PRO A 348 26.92 7.40 -9.78
C PRO A 348 27.26 7.74 -11.24
N ASP A 349 28.54 7.73 -11.58
CA ASP A 349 29.09 7.95 -12.92
C ASP A 349 28.86 6.78 -13.89
N ASN A 350 28.62 5.57 -13.37
CA ASN A 350 28.30 4.39 -14.16
C ASN A 350 26.86 3.94 -13.89
N PHE A 351 25.94 4.36 -14.77
CA PHE A 351 24.51 4.09 -14.62
C PHE A 351 24.17 2.62 -14.32
N ASN A 352 24.74 1.68 -15.08
CA ASN A 352 24.44 0.26 -14.91
C ASN A 352 24.93 -0.26 -13.55
N MET A 353 26.14 0.13 -13.13
CA MET A 353 26.69 -0.21 -11.82
C MET A 353 25.84 0.40 -10.70
N TYR A 354 25.58 1.71 -10.79
CA TYR A 354 24.80 2.46 -9.81
C TYR A 354 23.41 1.87 -9.62
N ALA A 355 22.67 1.66 -10.71
CA ALA A 355 21.33 1.08 -10.67
C ALA A 355 21.33 -0.30 -9.98
N THR A 356 22.30 -1.16 -10.30
CA THR A 356 22.45 -2.48 -9.68
C THR A 356 22.77 -2.35 -8.18
N GLN A 357 23.65 -1.43 -7.79
CA GLN A 357 24.00 -1.17 -6.39
C GLN A 357 22.80 -0.62 -5.59
N ILE A 358 22.02 0.29 -6.17
CA ILE A 358 20.79 0.80 -5.53
C ILE A 358 19.77 -0.32 -5.33
N LEU A 359 19.60 -1.21 -6.32
CA LEU A 359 18.72 -2.37 -6.17
C LEU A 359 19.23 -3.34 -5.09
N ILE A 360 20.54 -3.57 -4.95
CA ILE A 360 21.12 -4.36 -3.85
C ILE A 360 20.84 -3.71 -2.49
N LEU A 361 21.00 -2.38 -2.38
CA LEU A 361 20.68 -1.66 -1.14
C LEU A 361 19.19 -1.75 -0.80
N ALA A 362 18.32 -1.74 -1.80
CA ALA A 362 16.88 -1.94 -1.62
C ALA A 362 16.54 -3.38 -1.19
N GLN A 363 17.27 -4.41 -1.65
CA GLN A 363 17.09 -5.78 -1.15
C GLN A 363 17.24 -5.85 0.37
N SER A 364 18.17 -5.06 0.94
CA SER A 364 18.38 -5.02 2.39
C SER A 364 17.16 -4.52 3.16
N LEU A 365 16.48 -3.49 2.63
CA LEU A 365 15.26 -2.95 3.22
C LEU A 365 14.12 -3.96 3.13
N ILE A 366 13.94 -4.58 1.96
CA ILE A 366 12.92 -5.61 1.73
C ILE A 366 13.16 -6.80 2.69
N HIS A 367 14.38 -7.32 2.77
CA HIS A 367 14.71 -8.43 3.67
C HIS A 367 14.43 -8.09 5.14
N ARG A 368 14.80 -6.87 5.60
CA ARG A 368 14.50 -6.44 6.97
C ARG A 368 13.00 -6.40 7.24
N GLN A 369 12.22 -5.84 6.31
CA GLN A 369 10.77 -5.78 6.44
C GLN A 369 10.16 -7.17 6.50
N VAL A 370 10.52 -8.05 5.55
CA VAL A 370 10.01 -9.43 5.49
C VAL A 370 10.35 -10.19 6.78
N ALA A 371 11.61 -10.11 7.23
CA ALA A 371 12.06 -10.74 8.47
C ALA A 371 11.34 -10.18 9.71
N ALA A 372 11.09 -8.87 9.76
CA ALA A 372 10.38 -8.23 10.87
C ALA A 372 8.92 -8.68 10.94
N VAL A 373 8.20 -8.63 9.81
CA VAL A 373 6.79 -9.07 9.71
C VAL A 373 6.64 -10.54 10.12
N LEU A 374 7.50 -11.42 9.59
CA LEU A 374 7.51 -12.85 9.96
C LEU A 374 7.92 -13.08 11.42
N GLY A 375 8.88 -12.30 11.91
CA GLY A 375 9.32 -12.35 13.30
C GLY A 375 8.23 -11.92 14.29
N ASP A 376 7.34 -11.01 13.90
CA ASP A 376 6.16 -10.64 14.71
C ASP A 376 5.16 -11.78 14.83
N CYS A 377 4.95 -12.59 13.78
CA CYS A 377 4.16 -13.82 13.90
C CYS A 377 4.71 -14.71 15.02
N ARG A 378 6.04 -14.92 15.03
CA ARG A 378 6.71 -15.76 16.03
C ARG A 378 6.62 -15.23 17.46
N ARG A 379 6.59 -13.90 17.61
CA ARG A 379 6.53 -13.21 18.92
C ARG A 379 5.11 -13.13 19.48
N LYS A 380 4.09 -13.09 18.63
CA LYS A 380 2.69 -12.89 19.03
C LYS A 380 1.85 -14.16 18.99
N LEU A 381 2.29 -15.21 18.30
CA LEU A 381 1.58 -16.49 18.19
C LEU A 381 2.40 -17.68 18.71
N PRO A 382 1.74 -18.71 19.24
CA PRO A 382 2.38 -19.96 19.63
C PRO A 382 2.88 -20.74 18.39
N MET A 383 3.87 -21.62 18.61
CA MET A 383 4.53 -22.37 17.53
C MET A 383 3.58 -23.15 16.61
N HIS A 384 2.50 -23.72 17.15
CA HIS A 384 1.55 -24.53 16.36
C HIS A 384 0.73 -23.69 15.37
N GLU A 385 0.48 -22.41 15.66
CA GLU A 385 -0.25 -21.50 14.77
C GLU A 385 0.61 -20.97 13.61
N ILE A 386 1.93 -21.06 13.73
CA ILE A 386 2.88 -20.58 12.71
C ILE A 386 3.53 -21.71 11.90
N GLN A 387 3.11 -22.98 12.07
CA GLN A 387 3.69 -24.12 11.33
C GLN A 387 3.45 -24.03 9.82
N ASN A 388 2.39 -23.34 9.39
CA ASN A 388 2.03 -23.15 7.99
C ASN A 388 1.68 -21.68 7.74
N ILE A 389 2.64 -20.90 7.26
CA ILE A 389 2.42 -19.50 6.87
C ILE A 389 2.21 -19.45 5.35
N SER A 390 1.10 -18.85 4.93
CA SER A 390 0.87 -18.51 3.52
C SER A 390 1.25 -17.05 3.29
N VAL A 391 2.05 -16.79 2.27
CA VAL A 391 2.46 -15.43 1.88
C VAL A 391 1.72 -15.05 0.62
N PHE A 392 0.92 -14.00 0.67
CA PHE A 392 0.27 -13.39 -0.49
C PHE A 392 1.10 -12.22 -1.02
N LEU A 393 1.13 -12.07 -2.33
CA LEU A 393 1.67 -10.89 -2.99
C LEU A 393 0.53 -10.14 -3.68
N GLY A 394 0.55 -8.81 -3.58
CA GLY A 394 -0.38 -7.91 -4.25
C GLY A 394 0.35 -6.70 -4.85
N GLY A 395 -0.41 -5.85 -5.55
CA GLY A 395 0.12 -4.62 -6.12
C GLY A 395 0.89 -4.81 -7.43
N GLY A 396 1.04 -3.73 -8.20
CA GLY A 396 1.59 -3.79 -9.56
C GLY A 396 3.05 -4.29 -9.66
N GLY A 397 3.78 -4.30 -8.54
CA GLY A 397 5.15 -4.82 -8.46
C GLY A 397 5.26 -6.33 -8.26
N MET A 398 4.18 -7.04 -7.94
CA MET A 398 4.25 -8.47 -7.60
C MET A 398 4.73 -9.37 -8.74
N VAL A 399 4.56 -8.95 -10.00
CA VAL A 399 5.00 -9.71 -11.19
C VAL A 399 6.50 -9.61 -11.44
N SER A 400 7.21 -8.78 -10.67
CA SER A 400 8.66 -8.58 -10.84
C SER A 400 9.46 -9.66 -10.10
N ASN A 401 10.27 -10.39 -10.86
CA ASN A 401 11.20 -11.39 -10.32
C ASN A 401 12.20 -10.81 -9.32
N TYR A 402 12.47 -9.49 -9.36
CA TYR A 402 13.32 -8.83 -8.36
C TYR A 402 12.69 -8.89 -6.96
N TYR A 403 11.40 -8.57 -6.83
CA TYR A 403 10.72 -8.62 -5.52
C TYR A 403 10.46 -10.07 -5.10
N ILE A 404 10.02 -10.93 -6.03
CA ILE A 404 9.79 -12.36 -5.77
C ILE A 404 11.08 -13.00 -5.22
N ASP A 405 12.21 -12.87 -5.93
CA ASP A 405 13.51 -13.44 -5.51
C ASP A 405 13.96 -12.87 -4.16
N THR A 406 13.78 -11.56 -3.93
CA THR A 406 14.22 -10.92 -2.69
C THR A 406 13.36 -11.35 -1.50
N ILE A 407 12.03 -11.39 -1.64
CA ILE A 407 11.11 -11.84 -0.58
C ILE A 407 11.37 -13.31 -0.27
N GLU A 408 11.48 -14.17 -1.28
CA GLU A 408 11.72 -15.61 -1.10
C GLU A 408 13.09 -15.88 -0.45
N SER A 409 14.15 -15.23 -0.96
CA SER A 409 15.50 -15.43 -0.44
C SER A 409 15.74 -14.83 0.95
N THR A 410 14.79 -14.06 1.50
CA THR A 410 14.88 -13.58 2.90
C THR A 410 15.05 -14.72 3.89
N TYR A 411 14.39 -15.86 3.66
CA TYR A 411 14.51 -17.03 4.52
C TYR A 411 15.96 -17.45 4.76
N ASP A 412 16.73 -17.52 3.68
CA ASP A 412 18.12 -17.95 3.70
C ASP A 412 19.06 -16.79 4.07
N ALA A 413 18.81 -15.58 3.55
CA ALA A 413 19.62 -14.39 3.81
C ALA A 413 19.66 -14.00 5.30
N PHE A 414 18.55 -14.21 6.02
CA PHE A 414 18.40 -13.85 7.43
C PHE A 414 18.33 -15.09 8.34
N HIS A 415 18.64 -16.28 7.81
CA HIS A 415 18.64 -17.54 8.54
C HIS A 415 17.37 -17.78 9.36
N LEU A 416 16.19 -17.49 8.80
CA LEU A 416 14.92 -17.55 9.53
C LEU A 416 14.62 -18.95 10.08
N GLY A 417 15.13 -20.02 9.46
CA GLY A 417 15.02 -21.37 10.01
C GLY A 417 15.62 -21.53 11.42
N SER A 418 16.67 -20.77 11.74
CA SER A 418 17.29 -20.79 13.08
C SER A 418 16.40 -20.21 14.18
N THR A 419 15.36 -19.45 13.83
CA THR A 419 14.37 -18.90 14.76
C THR A 419 13.12 -19.78 14.91
N GLY A 420 13.10 -20.93 14.24
CA GLY A 420 11.97 -21.86 14.19
C GLY A 420 10.91 -21.50 13.15
N MET A 421 11.15 -20.50 12.30
CA MET A 421 10.21 -20.14 11.23
C MET A 421 10.23 -21.20 10.12
N PRO A 422 9.06 -21.68 9.67
CA PRO A 422 9.00 -22.59 8.53
C PRO A 422 9.29 -21.85 7.23
N ARG A 423 9.67 -22.61 6.19
CA ARG A 423 9.64 -22.07 4.83
C ARG A 423 8.21 -21.73 4.46
N TYR A 424 8.04 -20.61 3.78
CA TYR A 424 6.75 -20.14 3.29
C TYR A 424 6.67 -20.30 1.77
N LYS A 425 5.44 -20.33 1.27
CA LYS A 425 5.16 -20.33 -0.17
C LYS A 425 4.39 -19.07 -0.53
N MET A 426 4.80 -18.44 -1.62
CA MET A 426 4.07 -17.33 -2.22
C MET A 426 2.80 -17.87 -2.91
N ARG A 427 1.71 -17.12 -2.79
CA ARG A 427 0.41 -17.41 -3.38
C ARG A 427 -0.17 -16.13 -3.96
N ASN A 428 -1.00 -16.29 -4.98
CA ASN A 428 -1.82 -15.20 -5.49
C ASN A 428 -3.12 -15.12 -4.68
N ILE A 429 -3.70 -13.94 -4.65
CA ILE A 429 -5.04 -13.70 -4.13
C ILE A 429 -6.03 -14.25 -5.17
N PRO A 430 -7.07 -15.00 -4.78
CA PRO A 430 -8.10 -15.43 -5.72
C PRO A 430 -8.93 -14.23 -6.21
N VAL A 431 -9.32 -14.27 -7.48
CA VAL A 431 -10.32 -13.34 -8.04
C VAL A 431 -11.70 -13.79 -7.51
N PRO A 432 -12.49 -12.88 -6.92
CA PRO A 432 -13.80 -13.21 -6.39
C PRO A 432 -14.85 -13.28 -7.51
N GLY A 433 -15.87 -14.11 -7.34
CA GLY A 433 -16.87 -14.38 -8.39
C GLY A 433 -17.93 -13.29 -8.57
N ASP A 434 -18.02 -12.35 -7.61
CA ASP A 434 -18.93 -11.20 -7.60
C ASP A 434 -18.28 -9.93 -8.17
N PHE A 435 -17.16 -10.08 -8.87
CA PHE A 435 -16.35 -8.95 -9.29
C PHE A 435 -16.13 -8.90 -10.81
N SER A 436 -16.30 -7.71 -11.37
CA SER A 436 -16.07 -7.42 -12.78
C SER A 436 -14.88 -6.47 -12.97
N MET A 437 -13.97 -6.84 -13.87
CA MET A 437 -12.85 -5.98 -14.29
C MET A 437 -13.28 -4.88 -15.28
N SER A 438 -14.58 -4.72 -15.55
CA SER A 438 -15.12 -3.69 -16.47
C SER A 438 -14.46 -3.70 -17.86
N GLY A 439 -14.11 -4.89 -18.35
CA GLY A 439 -13.43 -5.09 -19.63
C GLY A 439 -11.89 -5.03 -19.59
N LEU A 440 -11.29 -4.86 -18.41
CA LEU A 440 -9.84 -5.09 -18.20
C LEU A 440 -9.52 -6.59 -18.07
N GLU A 441 -8.25 -6.95 -18.23
CA GLU A 441 -7.77 -8.33 -18.11
C GLU A 441 -7.88 -8.84 -16.66
N GLU A 442 -8.37 -10.07 -16.46
CA GLU A 442 -8.51 -10.66 -15.11
C GLU A 442 -7.16 -10.81 -14.37
N ASP A 443 -6.08 -11.02 -15.12
CA ASP A 443 -4.72 -11.12 -14.58
C ASP A 443 -4.28 -9.84 -13.83
N ASP A 444 -4.94 -8.70 -14.09
CA ASP A 444 -4.66 -7.43 -13.42
C ASP A 444 -5.43 -7.23 -12.11
N PHE A 445 -6.27 -8.18 -11.69
CA PHE A 445 -7.03 -8.08 -10.43
C PHE A 445 -6.13 -7.78 -9.22
N HIS A 446 -4.91 -8.31 -9.20
CA HIS A 446 -3.95 -8.07 -8.13
C HIS A 446 -3.68 -6.58 -7.88
N ARG A 447 -3.87 -5.71 -8.88
CA ARG A 447 -3.77 -4.26 -8.74
C ARG A 447 -4.99 -3.62 -8.10
N PHE A 448 -6.17 -4.24 -8.24
CA PHE A 448 -7.46 -3.72 -7.78
C PHE A 448 -7.99 -4.43 -6.52
N SER A 449 -7.34 -5.49 -6.05
CA SER A 449 -7.76 -6.28 -4.87
C SER A 449 -8.10 -5.43 -3.64
N ILE A 450 -7.28 -4.41 -3.33
CA ILE A 450 -7.54 -3.45 -2.25
C ILE A 450 -8.81 -2.63 -2.54
N ALA A 451 -8.91 -2.02 -3.73
CA ALA A 451 -10.08 -1.22 -4.10
C ALA A 451 -11.37 -2.03 -4.09
N TYR A 452 -11.32 -3.31 -4.51
CA TYR A 452 -12.42 -4.26 -4.41
C TYR A 452 -12.83 -4.47 -2.95
N GLY A 453 -11.89 -4.83 -2.07
CA GLY A 453 -12.21 -5.04 -0.65
C GLY A 453 -12.71 -3.78 0.06
N LEU A 454 -12.28 -2.59 -0.38
CA LEU A 454 -12.79 -1.31 0.11
C LEU A 454 -14.20 -0.99 -0.43
N SER A 455 -14.63 -1.60 -1.53
CA SER A 455 -15.99 -1.41 -2.06
C SER A 455 -17.04 -2.16 -1.26
N ILE A 456 -16.62 -3.08 -0.40
CA ILE A 456 -17.51 -3.79 0.53
C ILE A 456 -17.85 -2.85 1.69
N PRO A 457 -19.14 -2.67 2.03
CA PRO A 457 -19.57 -1.90 3.20
C PRO A 457 -18.93 -2.39 4.50
N ASP A 458 -18.84 -1.50 5.48
CA ASP A 458 -18.22 -1.78 6.77
C ASP A 458 -18.93 -2.86 7.58
N TYR A 459 -20.25 -2.98 7.45
CA TYR A 459 -21.05 -4.04 8.09
C TYR A 459 -20.83 -5.44 7.52
N ASP A 460 -20.32 -5.53 6.29
CA ASP A 460 -19.94 -6.80 5.65
C ASP A 460 -18.43 -7.06 5.74
N ALA A 461 -17.64 -6.07 6.17
CA ALA A 461 -16.20 -6.21 6.34
C ALA A 461 -15.85 -7.16 7.51
N PRO A 462 -14.72 -7.88 7.45
CA PRO A 462 -14.30 -8.73 8.56
C PRO A 462 -13.99 -7.87 9.78
N GLU A 463 -14.40 -8.33 10.97
CA GLU A 463 -13.96 -7.69 12.21
C GLU A 463 -12.43 -7.84 12.34
N PHE A 464 -11.76 -6.80 12.83
CA PHE A 464 -10.31 -6.84 12.97
C PHE A 464 -9.79 -6.27 14.29
N LYS A 465 -8.63 -6.79 14.70
CA LYS A 465 -7.78 -6.23 15.77
C LYS A 465 -6.49 -5.71 15.18
N LEU A 466 -6.06 -4.54 15.65
CA LEU A 466 -4.83 -3.88 15.22
C LEU A 466 -3.60 -4.42 15.98
N PRO A 467 -2.38 -4.23 15.44
CA PRO A 467 -1.15 -4.74 16.05
C PRO A 467 -0.95 -4.40 17.53
N THR A 468 -1.33 -3.20 17.97
CA THR A 468 -1.19 -2.81 19.40
C THR A 468 -2.15 -3.53 20.34
N GLN A 469 -3.28 -4.03 19.81
CA GLN A 469 -4.29 -4.76 20.56
C GLN A 469 -3.92 -6.24 20.75
N MET A 470 -2.83 -6.70 20.09
CA MET A 470 -2.36 -8.07 20.16
C MET A 470 -1.20 -8.22 21.15
N PRO A 471 -1.39 -8.92 22.29
CA PRO A 471 -0.35 -9.08 23.30
C PRO A 471 0.80 -9.95 22.79
N HIS A 472 2.00 -9.72 23.31
CA HIS A 472 3.12 -10.63 23.09
C HIS A 472 2.86 -11.98 23.77
N THR A 473 3.19 -13.08 23.11
CA THR A 473 3.20 -14.38 23.79
C THR A 473 4.34 -14.37 24.80
N PRO A 474 4.09 -14.61 26.10
CA PRO A 474 5.19 -14.73 27.06
C PRO A 474 6.14 -15.84 26.60
N PRO A 475 7.47 -15.69 26.79
CA PRO A 475 8.41 -16.75 26.46
C PRO A 475 7.99 -18.03 27.18
N PRO A 476 8.15 -19.21 26.56
CA PRO A 476 7.81 -20.47 27.23
C PRO A 476 8.49 -20.49 28.59
N ALA A 477 7.72 -20.79 29.64
CA ALA A 477 8.27 -20.96 30.98
C ALA A 477 9.47 -21.89 30.86
N LYS A 478 10.64 -21.48 31.39
CA LYS A 478 11.79 -22.37 31.47
C LYS A 478 11.27 -23.63 32.16
N GLY A 479 11.18 -24.74 31.41
CA GLY A 479 10.77 -26.01 31.97
C GLY A 479 11.63 -26.34 33.19
N PRO A 480 11.12 -27.13 34.15
CA PRO A 480 11.88 -27.47 35.34
C PRO A 480 13.27 -27.96 34.92
N ARG A 481 14.32 -27.36 35.49
CA ARG A 481 15.68 -27.87 35.37
C ARG A 481 15.62 -29.33 35.80
N TRP A 482 15.90 -30.24 34.89
CA TRP A 482 16.11 -31.63 35.24
C TRP A 482 17.30 -31.68 36.21
N ILE A 483 17.01 -31.94 37.48
CA ILE A 483 18.01 -32.25 38.50
C ILE A 483 18.20 -33.77 38.36
N PRO A 484 19.40 -34.26 38.01
CA PRO A 484 19.65 -35.70 38.01
C PRO A 484 19.36 -36.23 39.41
N GLU A 485 18.50 -37.25 39.52
CA GLU A 485 18.35 -38.02 40.75
C GLU A 485 19.72 -38.54 41.16
N SER A 486 20.16 -38.18 42.37
CA SER A 486 21.31 -38.79 43.00
C SER A 486 21.02 -40.28 43.13
N SER A 487 21.88 -41.09 42.52
CA SER A 487 21.95 -42.52 42.79
C SER A 487 22.11 -42.72 44.30
N GLU A 488 21.06 -43.24 44.94
CA GLU A 488 21.19 -43.92 46.21
C GLU A 488 22.07 -45.16 45.96
N ASP A 489 23.30 -45.10 46.47
CA ASP A 489 24.15 -46.27 46.65
C ASP A 489 23.47 -47.19 47.69
N ASP A 490 22.87 -48.27 47.21
CA ASP A 490 22.62 -49.49 47.99
C ASP A 490 23.83 -50.42 47.85
N GLY A 491 24.54 -50.68 48.95
CA GLY A 491 25.39 -51.87 49.14
C GLY A 491 26.89 -51.66 49.18
#